data_AF-A0A519ZA17-F1
#
_entry.id   AF-A0A519ZA17-F1
#
_cell.length_a   1.000
_cell.length_b   1.000
_cell.length_c   1.000
_cell.angle_alpha   90.00
_cell.angle_beta   90.00
_cell.angle_gamma   90.00
#
_symmetry.space_group_name_H-M   'P 1'
#
loop_
_entity.id
_entity.type
_entity.pdbx_description
1 polymer ?
#
loop_
_entity_poly.entity_id
_entity_poly.type
_entity_poly.pdbx_seq_one_letter_code
_entity_poly.pdbx_strand_id
1 'polypeptide(L)'
;MKPNNKNKDHKLLWRIHHWAGLYTGIIIGILCFTGAIAVFIPEIDSMIQRNYYSVSSEPSASGDLPKINNAIAETKKQYPKMSGLLIDMPQKPGEVATFSFLVKGKKKSDNKFHFLFIDPVKDKILG
;
A
#
# COMPACT_ATOMS: atom_id res chain seq x y z
N MET A 1 68.18 -12.18 1.37
CA MET A 1 67.25 -11.10 0.96
C MET A 1 65.82 -11.61 1.08
N LYS A 2 65.01 -11.06 2.00
CA LYS A 2 63.57 -11.40 2.11
C LYS A 2 62.80 -10.72 0.97
N PRO A 3 61.95 -11.42 0.21
CA PRO A 3 61.16 -10.78 -0.84
C PRO A 3 60.16 -9.79 -0.24
N ASN A 4 60.19 -8.55 -0.70
CA ASN A 4 59.29 -7.47 -0.30
C ASN A 4 57.88 -7.72 -0.86
N ASN A 5 56.93 -8.11 -0.01
CA ASN A 5 55.57 -8.52 -0.41
C ASN A 5 54.58 -7.35 -0.61
N LYS A 6 54.97 -6.11 -0.32
CA LYS A 6 54.05 -4.95 -0.27
C LYS A 6 53.22 -4.74 -1.54
N ASN A 7 53.75 -5.08 -2.73
CA ASN A 7 53.01 -4.94 -4.00
C ASN A 7 51.89 -5.97 -4.20
N LYS A 8 51.93 -7.12 -3.53
CA LYS A 8 50.91 -8.16 -3.67
C LYS A 8 49.66 -7.84 -2.83
N ASP A 9 49.86 -7.21 -1.68
CA ASP A 9 48.79 -6.91 -0.72
C ASP A 9 47.81 -5.87 -1.28
N HIS A 10 48.30 -4.80 -1.92
CA HIS A 10 47.44 -3.80 -2.58
C HIS A 10 46.62 -4.37 -3.75
N LYS A 11 47.19 -5.29 -4.53
CA LYS A 11 46.48 -5.97 -5.63
C LYS A 11 45.41 -6.92 -5.13
N LEU A 12 45.64 -7.58 -4.00
CA LEU A 12 44.66 -8.43 -3.32
C LEU A 12 43.48 -7.61 -2.80
N LEU A 13 43.74 -6.50 -2.10
CA LEU A 13 42.71 -5.59 -1.62
C LEU A 13 41.86 -5.02 -2.76
N TRP A 14 42.48 -4.64 -3.87
CA TRP A 14 41.74 -4.16 -5.05
C TRP A 14 40.84 -5.24 -5.66
N ARG A 15 41.34 -6.48 -5.78
CA ARG A 15 40.52 -7.62 -6.24
C ARG A 15 39.37 -7.89 -5.29
N ILE A 16 39.61 -7.94 -3.98
CA ILE A 16 38.55 -8.19 -3.00
C ILE A 16 37.52 -7.06 -3.03
N HIS A 17 37.97 -5.80 -3.06
CA HIS A 17 37.07 -4.65 -3.13
C HIS A 17 36.21 -4.66 -4.39
N HIS A 18 36.77 -5.02 -5.55
CA HIS A 18 36.01 -5.08 -6.80
C HIS A 18 34.94 -6.17 -6.76
N TRP A 19 35.28 -7.37 -6.30
CA TRP A 19 34.32 -8.48 -6.25
C TRP A 19 33.29 -8.28 -5.12
N ALA A 20 33.71 -7.86 -3.93
CA ALA A 20 32.82 -7.53 -2.84
C ALA A 20 31.90 -6.35 -3.20
N GLY A 21 32.46 -5.29 -3.78
CA GLY A 21 31.73 -4.11 -4.24
C GLY A 21 30.71 -4.44 -5.33
N LEU A 22 31.01 -5.39 -6.24
CA LEU A 22 30.06 -5.83 -7.26
C LEU A 22 28.85 -6.53 -6.63
N TYR A 23 29.07 -7.50 -5.73
CA TYR A 23 27.96 -8.21 -5.07
C TYR A 23 27.17 -7.30 -4.13
N THR A 24 27.86 -6.53 -3.29
CA THR A 24 27.23 -5.58 -2.38
C THR A 24 26.52 -4.47 -3.14
N GLY A 25 27.09 -3.97 -4.24
CA GLY A 25 26.50 -2.96 -5.10
C GLY A 25 25.19 -3.42 -5.74
N ILE A 26 25.08 -4.69 -6.16
CA ILE A 26 23.82 -5.25 -6.67
C ILE A 26 22.74 -5.24 -5.56
N ILE A 27 23.09 -5.68 -4.36
CA ILE A 27 22.13 -5.72 -3.23
C ILE A 27 21.69 -4.29 -2.85
N ILE A 28 22.64 -3.36 -2.73
CA ILE A 28 22.36 -1.95 -2.46
C ILE A 28 21.52 -1.36 -3.59
N GLY A 29 21.83 -1.67 -4.85
CA GLY A 29 21.07 -1.22 -6.01
C GLY A 29 19.60 -1.64 -5.95
N ILE A 30 19.34 -2.91 -5.64
CA ILE A 30 17.97 -3.42 -5.44
C ILE A 30 17.30 -2.70 -4.26
N LEU A 31 18.00 -2.53 -3.13
CA LEU A 31 17.45 -1.88 -1.94
C LEU A 31 17.13 -0.40 -2.19
N CYS A 32 17.98 0.33 -2.89
CA CYS A 32 17.75 1.71 -3.28
C CYS A 32 16.61 1.82 -4.28
N PHE A 33 16.51 0.88 -5.23
CA PHE A 33 15.44 0.86 -6.21
C PHE A 33 14.07 0.58 -5.57
N THR A 34 13.98 -0.41 -4.68
CA THR A 34 12.74 -0.68 -3.93
C THR A 34 12.39 0.47 -3.01
N GLY A 35 13.39 1.08 -2.35
CA GLY A 35 13.19 2.28 -1.54
C GLY A 35 12.67 3.47 -2.35
N ALA A 36 13.21 3.70 -3.54
CA ALA A 36 12.74 4.76 -4.43
C ALA A 36 11.28 4.53 -4.86
N ILE A 37 10.90 3.31 -5.22
CA ILE A 37 9.51 2.96 -5.54
C ILE A 37 8.60 3.17 -4.32
N ALA A 38 9.07 2.79 -3.13
CA ALA A 38 8.28 2.90 -1.90
C ALA A 38 7.83 4.34 -1.58
N VAL A 39 8.66 5.34 -1.91
CA VAL A 39 8.30 6.77 -1.74
C VAL A 39 7.10 7.17 -2.60
N PHE A 40 6.91 6.51 -3.75
CA PHE A 40 5.82 6.81 -4.69
C PHE A 40 4.57 5.95 -4.48
N ILE A 41 4.53 5.06 -3.48
CA ILE A 41 3.33 4.24 -3.21
C ILE A 41 2.06 5.09 -3.11
N PRO A 42 2.00 6.22 -2.37
CA PRO A 42 0.78 7.02 -2.29
C PRO A 42 0.35 7.61 -3.64
N GLU A 43 1.32 7.97 -4.50
CA GLU A 43 1.06 8.53 -5.83
C GLU A 43 0.56 7.45 -6.79
N ILE A 44 1.15 6.25 -6.72
CA ILE A 44 0.73 5.06 -7.47
C ILE A 44 -0.68 4.65 -7.05
N ASP A 45 -0.95 4.61 -5.74
CA ASP A 45 -2.28 4.32 -5.19
C ASP A 45 -3.30 5.34 -5.66
N SER A 46 -2.98 6.64 -5.62
CA SER A 46 -3.86 7.69 -6.15
C SER A 46 -4.13 7.54 -7.64
N MET A 47 -3.10 7.20 -8.43
CA MET A 47 -3.24 6.96 -9.87
C MET A 47 -4.10 5.73 -10.17
N ILE A 48 -3.89 4.62 -9.45
CA ILE A 48 -4.70 3.40 -9.54
C ILE A 48 -6.14 3.71 -9.15
N GLN A 49 -6.32 4.42 -8.04
CA GLN A 49 -7.62 4.79 -7.54
C GLN A 49 -8.39 5.61 -8.57
N ARG A 50 -7.76 6.64 -9.15
CA ARG A 50 -8.37 7.44 -10.22
C ARG A 50 -8.74 6.63 -11.47
N ASN A 51 -7.95 5.61 -11.82
CA ASN A 51 -8.15 4.82 -13.04
C ASN A 51 -9.20 3.71 -12.84
N TYR A 52 -9.19 3.02 -11.70
CA TYR A 52 -10.08 1.88 -11.43
C TYR A 52 -11.34 2.26 -10.67
N TYR A 53 -11.27 3.26 -9.80
CA TYR A 53 -12.38 3.76 -9.02
C TYR A 53 -12.66 5.18 -9.50
N SER A 54 -13.51 5.32 -10.51
CA SER A 54 -14.07 6.63 -10.91
C SER A 54 -14.99 7.14 -9.79
N VAL A 55 -14.41 7.61 -8.70
CA VAL A 55 -15.10 8.44 -7.71
C VAL A 55 -15.47 9.74 -8.39
N SER A 56 -16.72 10.17 -8.22
CA SER A 56 -17.10 11.50 -8.71
C SER A 56 -16.21 12.50 -7.99
N SER A 57 -15.27 13.09 -8.72
CA SER A 57 -14.48 14.24 -8.26
C SER A 57 -15.34 15.51 -8.24
N GLU A 58 -16.66 15.38 -8.26
CA GLU A 58 -17.53 16.51 -8.06
C GLU A 58 -17.28 17.00 -6.63
N PRO A 59 -16.80 18.24 -6.46
CA PRO A 59 -16.66 18.79 -5.15
C PRO A 59 -18.08 18.82 -4.58
N SER A 60 -18.40 17.91 -3.66
CA SER A 60 -19.52 18.14 -2.76
C SER A 60 -19.26 19.52 -2.20
N ALA A 61 -20.15 20.45 -2.55
CA ALA A 61 -20.06 21.85 -2.18
C ALA A 61 -19.66 21.88 -0.69
N SER A 62 -18.55 22.58 -0.42
CA SER A 62 -17.87 22.60 0.87
C SER A 62 -18.90 22.72 2.01
N GLY A 63 -19.20 21.61 2.69
CA GLY A 63 -20.21 21.56 3.75
C GLY A 63 -21.15 20.34 3.77
N ASP A 64 -21.26 19.57 2.69
CA ASP A 64 -22.09 18.34 2.72
C ASP A 64 -21.32 17.20 3.42
N LEU A 65 -21.83 16.76 4.58
CA LEU A 65 -21.27 15.63 5.32
C LEU A 65 -21.32 14.37 4.45
N PRO A 66 -20.25 13.55 4.38
CA PRO A 66 -20.25 12.32 3.60
C PRO A 66 -21.38 11.41 4.10
N LYS A 67 -22.36 11.17 3.22
CA LYS A 67 -23.50 10.30 3.50
C LYS A 67 -23.03 8.89 3.20
N ILE A 68 -22.69 8.15 4.25
CA ILE A 68 -22.24 6.75 4.17
C ILE A 68 -23.26 5.76 4.75
N ASN A 69 -24.45 6.25 5.08
CA ASN A 69 -25.45 5.49 5.83
C ASN A 69 -26.04 4.34 5.00
N ASN A 70 -26.29 4.54 3.71
CA ASN A 70 -26.80 3.46 2.86
C ASN A 70 -25.72 2.41 2.58
N ALA A 71 -24.47 2.82 2.32
CA ALA A 71 -23.35 1.90 2.14
C ALA A 71 -23.15 1.00 3.36
N ILE A 72 -23.29 1.54 4.58
CA ILE A 72 -23.23 0.75 5.82
C ILE A 72 -24.43 -0.21 5.90
N ALA A 73 -25.64 0.25 5.58
CA ALA A 73 -26.84 -0.57 5.64
C ALA A 73 -26.81 -1.74 4.63
N GLU A 74 -26.36 -1.48 3.40
CA GLU A 74 -26.16 -2.51 2.38
C GLU A 74 -25.08 -3.50 2.76
N THR A 75 -23.94 -3.01 3.27
CA THR A 75 -22.84 -3.87 3.73
C THR A 75 -23.30 -4.79 4.87
N LYS A 76 -24.07 -4.27 5.83
CA LYS A 76 -24.62 -5.07 6.94
C LYS A 76 -25.63 -6.12 6.45
N LYS A 77 -26.39 -5.80 5.40
CA LYS A 77 -27.34 -6.72 4.77
C LYS A 77 -26.62 -7.85 4.01
N GLN A 78 -25.54 -7.52 3.29
CA GLN A 78 -24.73 -8.49 2.56
C GLN A 78 -23.88 -9.36 3.50
N TYR A 79 -23.37 -8.79 4.59
CA TYR A 79 -22.49 -9.47 5.55
C TYR A 79 -23.06 -9.44 6.98
N PRO A 80 -24.12 -10.21 7.27
CA PRO A 80 -24.76 -10.21 8.61
C PRO A 80 -23.87 -10.77 9.74
N LYS A 81 -22.74 -11.41 9.42
CA LYS A 81 -21.75 -11.95 10.38
C LYS A 81 -20.48 -11.10 10.50
N MET A 82 -20.54 -9.88 9.99
CA MET A 82 -19.48 -8.89 10.10
C MET A 82 -19.24 -8.50 11.57
N SER A 83 -17.98 -8.39 11.98
CA SER A 83 -17.55 -8.05 13.33
C SER A 83 -16.33 -7.16 13.27
N GLY A 84 -16.37 -6.00 13.95
CA GLY A 84 -15.35 -4.96 13.79
C GLY A 84 -15.52 -4.24 12.45
N LEU A 85 -15.90 -2.96 12.51
CA LEU A 85 -15.99 -2.09 11.34
C LEU A 85 -14.98 -0.96 11.56
N LEU A 86 -13.98 -0.90 10.69
CA LEU A 86 -13.05 0.22 10.60
C LEU A 86 -13.42 1.00 9.35
N ILE A 87 -13.64 2.30 9.54
CA ILE A 87 -13.94 3.23 8.46
C ILE A 87 -12.72 4.12 8.32
N ASP A 88 -12.01 3.99 7.21
CA ASP A 88 -10.93 4.90 6.84
C ASP A 88 -11.52 5.98 5.93
N MET A 89 -11.60 7.20 6.44
CA MET A 89 -12.10 8.34 5.67
C MET A 89 -10.96 8.94 4.85
N PRO A 90 -11.22 9.29 3.58
CA PRO A 90 -10.21 9.88 2.73
C PRO A 90 -9.72 11.21 3.31
N GLN A 91 -8.40 11.41 3.31
CA GLN A 91 -7.80 12.66 3.79
C GLN A 91 -7.88 13.78 2.73
N LYS A 92 -8.06 13.42 1.45
CA LYS A 92 -8.21 14.37 0.35
C LYS A 92 -9.59 14.27 -0.32
N PRO A 93 -10.16 15.40 -0.78
CA PRO A 93 -11.37 15.38 -1.60
C PRO A 93 -11.18 14.57 -2.88
N GLY A 94 -12.11 13.67 -3.19
CA GLY A 94 -12.08 12.84 -4.40
C GLY A 94 -11.35 11.51 -4.25
N GLU A 95 -11.01 11.09 -3.03
CA GLU A 95 -10.58 9.71 -2.71
C GLU A 95 -11.77 8.90 -2.15
N VAL A 96 -11.72 7.57 -2.28
CA VAL A 96 -12.72 6.63 -1.74
C VAL A 96 -12.59 6.50 -0.22
N ALA A 97 -13.70 6.27 0.46
CA ALA A 97 -13.69 5.76 1.83
C ALA A 97 -13.51 4.23 1.79
N THR A 98 -12.71 3.69 2.72
CA THR A 98 -12.49 2.25 2.78
C THR A 98 -13.12 1.67 4.04
N PHE A 99 -14.00 0.68 3.87
CA PHE A 99 -14.55 -0.08 4.98
C PHE A 99 -13.81 -1.40 5.10
N SER A 100 -13.18 -1.59 6.26
CA SER A 100 -12.45 -2.82 6.58
C SER A 100 -13.18 -3.56 7.69
N PHE A 101 -13.46 -4.84 7.47
CA PHE A 101 -14.13 -5.65 8.47
C PHE A 101 -13.81 -7.13 8.43
N LEU A 102 -14.00 -7.76 9.59
CA LEU A 102 -13.85 -9.20 9.75
C LEU A 102 -15.19 -9.89 9.61
N VAL A 103 -15.29 -10.82 8.68
CA VAL A 103 -16.43 -11.75 8.64
C VAL A 103 -16.05 -12.98 9.47
N LYS A 104 -16.74 -13.17 10.60
CA LYS A 104 -16.50 -14.32 11.47
C LYS A 104 -17.01 -15.59 10.79
N GLY A 105 -16.10 -16.51 10.54
CA GLY A 105 -16.41 -17.85 10.03
C GLY A 105 -17.02 -18.75 11.11
N LYS A 106 -17.45 -19.96 10.74
CA LYS A 106 -17.91 -20.95 11.72
C LYS A 106 -16.79 -21.43 12.67
N LYS A 107 -15.52 -21.27 12.27
CA LYS A 107 -14.31 -21.50 13.08
C LYS A 107 -13.40 -20.26 13.03
N LYS A 108 -12.55 -20.07 14.05
CA LYS A 108 -11.63 -18.92 14.12
C LYS A 108 -10.65 -18.83 12.93
N SER A 109 -10.29 -19.96 12.33
CA SER A 109 -9.44 -20.05 11.14
C SER A 109 -10.14 -19.71 9.82
N ASP A 110 -11.48 -19.64 9.81
CA ASP A 110 -12.29 -19.22 8.65
C ASP A 110 -12.61 -17.72 8.68
N ASN A 111 -12.03 -16.96 9.62
CA ASN A 111 -12.20 -15.52 9.66
C ASN A 111 -11.52 -14.90 8.45
N LYS A 112 -12.28 -14.16 7.64
CA LYS A 112 -11.76 -13.44 6.47
C LYS A 112 -11.89 -11.94 6.70
N PHE A 113 -10.80 -11.24 6.39
CA PHE A 113 -10.81 -9.79 6.28
C PHE A 113 -11.33 -9.42 4.89
N HIS A 114 -12.31 -8.53 4.87
CA HIS A 114 -12.85 -7.94 3.65
C HIS A 114 -12.61 -6.43 3.68
N PHE A 115 -12.26 -5.91 2.51
CA PHE A 115 -12.07 -4.49 2.26
C PHE A 115 -13.08 -4.10 1.18
N LEU A 116 -13.86 -3.05 1.43
CA LEU A 116 -14.83 -2.49 0.50
C LEU A 116 -14.52 -1.02 0.26
N PHE A 117 -14.49 -0.63 -1.00
CA PHE A 117 -14.25 0.74 -1.44
C PHE A 117 -15.59 1.43 -1.70
N ILE A 118 -15.79 2.59 -1.08
CA ILE A 118 -17.06 3.31 -1.10
C ILE A 118 -16.82 4.74 -1.55
N ASP A 119 -17.69 5.22 -2.43
CA ASP A 119 -17.77 6.63 -2.77
C ASP A 119 -18.47 7.38 -1.61
N PRO A 120 -17.76 8.23 -0.86
CA PRO A 120 -18.32 8.93 0.30
C PRO A 120 -19.29 10.05 -0.10
N VAL A 121 -19.27 10.48 -1.36
CA VAL A 121 -20.13 11.53 -1.90
C VAL A 121 -21.43 10.92 -2.44
N LYS A 122 -21.33 9.78 -3.12
CA LYS A 122 -22.49 9.11 -3.76
C LYS A 122 -23.14 8.02 -2.91
N ASP A 123 -22.63 7.73 -1.71
CA ASP A 123 -23.10 6.66 -0.82
C ASP A 123 -23.20 5.29 -1.52
N LYS A 124 -22.20 4.99 -2.37
CA LYS A 124 -22.22 3.80 -3.24
C LYS A 124 -20.96 2.95 -3.08
N ILE A 125 -21.17 1.63 -2.97
CA ILE A 125 -20.09 0.64 -2.97
C ILE A 125 -19.55 0.49 -4.40
N LEU A 126 -18.24 0.64 -4.56
CA LEU A 126 -17.54 0.56 -5.85
C LEU A 126 -16.86 -0.81 -6.07
N GLY A 127 -16.50 -1.54 -5.00
CA GLY A 127 -15.90 -2.87 -5.10
C GLY A 127 -15.42 -3.41 -3.77
#